data_AF-A0A4C1UPI7-F1
#
_entry.id   AF-A0A4C1UPI7-F1
#
_cell.length_a   1.000
_cell.length_b   1.000
_cell.length_c   1.000
_cell.angle_alpha   90.00
_cell.angle_beta   90.00
_cell.angle_gamma   90.00
#
_symmetry.space_group_name_H-M   'P 1'
#
loop_
_entity.id
_entity.type
_entity.pdbx_description
1 polymer ?
#
loop_
_entity_poly.entity_id
_entity_poly.type
_entity_poly.pdbx_seq_one_letter_code
_entity_poly.pdbx_strand_id
1 'polypeptide(L)'
;MFQDDMFEELVQYLTSMRVSFEKYFPEEQNTKMKLNSWIHDRFLPNLQKPESMSNEIYESLLEMSSDTSNDFWCRIRDEYPVLGKMALNILLPFQTTYLCEIKFSTYAATKTKYRNRLDAEPDETSTVFYQT
;
A
#
# COMPACT_ATOMS: atom_id res chain seq x y z
N MET A 1 7.66 13.85 -38.02
CA MET A 1 7.98 12.42 -37.98
C MET A 1 8.54 12.04 -36.62
N PHE A 2 9.70 12.57 -36.18
CA PHE A 2 10.30 12.24 -34.86
C PHE A 2 9.48 12.52 -33.58
N GLN A 3 8.46 13.38 -33.65
CA GLN A 3 7.66 13.74 -32.48
C GLN A 3 6.45 12.83 -32.25
N ASP A 4 6.00 12.13 -33.30
CA ASP A 4 4.94 11.12 -33.18
C ASP A 4 5.47 9.83 -32.55
N ASP A 5 6.67 9.38 -32.95
CA ASP A 5 7.30 8.17 -32.42
C ASP A 5 7.53 8.26 -30.90
N MET A 6 7.99 9.41 -30.40
CA MET A 6 8.16 9.66 -28.96
C MET A 6 6.83 9.63 -28.19
N PHE A 7 5.75 10.09 -28.82
CA PHE A 7 4.42 10.07 -28.21
C PHE A 7 3.87 8.65 -28.17
N GLU A 8 4.13 7.85 -29.21
CA GLU A 8 3.74 6.45 -29.30
C GLU A 8 4.46 5.59 -28.24
N GLU A 9 5.78 5.79 -28.06
CA GLU A 9 6.54 5.14 -26.98
C GLU A 9 5.99 5.49 -25.59
N LEU A 10 5.65 6.76 -25.35
CA LEU A 10 5.11 7.22 -24.07
C LEU A 10 3.73 6.62 -23.79
N VAL A 11 2.87 6.54 -24.81
CA VAL A 11 1.55 5.89 -24.71
C VAL A 11 1.71 4.39 -24.44
N GLN A 12 2.63 3.71 -25.12
CA GLN A 12 2.93 2.30 -24.87
C GLN A 12 3.40 2.07 -23.44
N TYR A 13 4.31 2.90 -22.94
CA TYR A 13 4.80 2.82 -21.57
C TYR A 13 3.68 3.00 -20.54
N LEU A 14 2.86 4.05 -20.68
CA LEU A 14 1.74 4.30 -19.78
C LEU A 14 0.70 3.18 -19.82
N THR A 15 0.49 2.58 -20.99
CA THR A 15 -0.43 1.44 -21.15
C THR A 15 0.11 0.20 -20.44
N SER A 16 1.41 -0.11 -20.62
CA SER A 16 2.08 -1.19 -19.89
C SER A 16 2.03 -0.98 -18.38
N MET A 17 2.27 0.26 -17.94
CA MET A 17 2.20 0.64 -16.54
C MET A 17 0.77 0.45 -16.00
N ARG A 18 -0.27 0.85 -16.72
CA ARG A 18 -1.66 0.60 -16.36
C ARG A 18 -1.96 -0.89 -16.19
N VAL A 19 -1.59 -1.72 -17.17
CA VAL A 19 -1.79 -3.18 -17.11
C VAL A 19 -1.07 -3.78 -15.90
N SER A 20 0.14 -3.28 -15.60
CA SER A 20 0.87 -3.71 -14.40
C SER A 20 0.14 -3.32 -13.12
N PHE A 21 -0.46 -2.11 -13.05
CA PHE A 21 -1.28 -1.71 -11.91
C PHE A 21 -2.52 -2.58 -11.76
N GLU A 22 -3.24 -2.88 -12.85
CA GLU A 22 -4.43 -3.74 -12.81
C GLU A 22 -4.11 -5.15 -12.29
N LYS A 23 -2.90 -5.67 -12.56
CA LYS A 23 -2.43 -6.95 -12.01
C LYS A 23 -2.29 -6.94 -10.49
N TYR A 24 -1.80 -5.83 -9.91
CA TYR A 24 -1.56 -5.72 -8.46
C TYR A 24 -2.76 -5.13 -7.70
N PHE A 25 -3.58 -4.32 -8.38
CA PHE A 25 -4.77 -3.63 -7.86
C PHE A 25 -5.99 -4.02 -8.70
N PRO A 26 -6.49 -5.26 -8.58
CA PRO A 26 -7.69 -5.69 -9.29
C PRO A 26 -8.90 -4.83 -8.89
N GLU A 27 -9.87 -4.70 -9.81
CA GLU A 27 -11.08 -3.87 -9.65
C GLU A 27 -11.82 -4.15 -8.32
N GLU A 28 -11.81 -5.40 -7.84
CA GLU A 28 -12.39 -5.82 -6.57
C GLU A 28 -11.73 -5.15 -5.34
N GLN A 29 -10.42 -4.89 -5.40
CA GLN A 29 -9.75 -4.13 -4.35
C GLN A 29 -10.13 -2.65 -4.43
N ASN A 30 -10.37 -2.11 -5.63
CA ASN A 30 -10.81 -0.73 -5.80
C ASN A 30 -12.24 -0.54 -5.26
N THR A 31 -13.16 -1.47 -5.52
CA THR A 31 -14.51 -1.45 -4.93
C THR A 31 -14.47 -1.60 -3.41
N LYS A 32 -13.64 -2.51 -2.89
CA LYS A 32 -13.42 -2.65 -1.43
C LYS A 32 -12.82 -1.38 -0.81
N MET A 33 -11.92 -0.70 -1.49
CA MET A 33 -11.33 0.57 -1.04
C MET A 33 -12.38 1.69 -0.99
N LYS A 34 -13.24 1.78 -2.02
CA LYS A 34 -14.37 2.72 -2.03
C LYS A 34 -15.37 2.46 -0.90
N LEU A 35 -15.70 1.19 -0.63
CA LEU A 35 -16.57 0.80 0.49
C LEU A 35 -15.97 1.12 1.86
N ASN A 36 -14.65 1.13 1.97
CA ASN A 36 -13.91 1.43 3.20
C ASN A 36 -13.43 2.89 3.29
N SER A 37 -13.96 3.77 2.44
CA SER A 37 -13.63 5.20 2.42
C SER A 37 -13.83 5.89 3.78
N TRP A 38 -14.78 5.42 4.59
CA TRP A 38 -15.04 5.90 5.95
C TRP A 38 -13.82 5.84 6.90
N ILE A 39 -12.83 5.01 6.60
CA ILE A 39 -11.60 4.88 7.41
C ILE A 39 -10.62 6.03 7.14
N HIS A 40 -10.59 6.50 5.89
CA HIS A 40 -9.68 7.54 5.43
C HIS A 40 -10.34 8.92 5.45
N ASP A 41 -11.62 8.99 5.07
CA ASP A 41 -12.41 10.20 4.99
C ASP A 41 -13.55 10.18 6.03
N ARG A 42 -13.16 10.38 7.30
CA ARG A 42 -14.06 10.41 8.46
C ARG A 42 -15.06 11.59 8.45
N PHE A 43 -14.91 12.55 7.54
CA PHE A 43 -15.63 13.83 7.52
C PHE A 43 -16.48 14.06 6.25
N LEU A 44 -16.56 13.09 5.33
CA LEU A 44 -17.31 13.35 4.09
C LEU A 44 -18.81 13.48 4.41
N PRO A 45 -19.46 14.60 4.03
CA PRO A 45 -20.88 14.85 4.30
C PRO A 45 -21.83 13.87 3.58
N ASN A 46 -21.30 13.06 2.65
CA ASN A 46 -22.03 12.05 1.88
C ASN A 46 -21.51 10.64 2.17
N LEU A 47 -21.10 10.36 3.40
CA LEU A 47 -20.65 9.02 3.75
C LEU A 47 -21.82 8.04 3.61
N GLN A 48 -21.81 7.24 2.55
CA GLN A 48 -22.82 6.22 2.38
C GLN A 48 -22.53 5.13 3.41
N LYS A 49 -23.53 4.83 4.25
CA LYS A 49 -23.42 3.78 5.25
C LYS A 49 -22.94 2.48 4.58
N PRO A 50 -21.80 1.90 5.02
CA PRO A 50 -21.36 0.62 4.48
C PRO A 50 -22.40 -0.46 4.77
N GLU A 51 -22.74 -1.29 3.78
CA GLU A 51 -23.71 -2.40 3.97
C GLU A 51 -23.28 -3.39 5.06
N SER A 52 -21.96 -3.50 5.30
CA SER A 52 -21.35 -4.34 6.33
C SER A 52 -21.43 -3.75 7.74
N MET A 53 -21.93 -2.53 7.91
CA MET A 53 -22.00 -1.81 9.18
C MET A 53 -23.44 -1.77 9.71
N SER A 54 -23.64 -1.97 11.02
CA SER A 54 -24.97 -1.77 11.64
C SER A 54 -25.30 -0.27 11.77
N ASN A 55 -26.58 0.07 11.96
CA ASN A 55 -26.96 1.47 12.19
C ASN A 55 -26.31 2.03 13.46
N GLU A 56 -26.25 1.24 14.52
CA GLU A 56 -25.65 1.62 15.80
C GLU A 56 -24.18 2.01 15.63
N ILE A 57 -23.40 1.21 14.90
CA ILE A 57 -21.97 1.47 14.65
C ILE A 57 -21.78 2.72 13.78
N TYR A 58 -22.68 2.95 12.83
CA TYR A 58 -22.63 4.12 11.95
C TYR A 58 -22.95 5.41 12.71
N GLU A 59 -23.92 5.40 13.63
CA GLU A 59 -24.19 6.57 14.49
C GLU A 59 -23.01 6.87 15.42
N SER A 60 -22.39 5.84 16.01
CA SER A 60 -21.16 6.02 16.82
C SER A 60 -20.01 6.61 15.99
N LEU A 61 -19.89 6.26 14.72
CA LEU A 61 -18.90 6.86 13.82
C LEU A 61 -19.16 8.37 13.61
N LEU A 62 -20.42 8.76 13.39
CA LEU A 62 -20.80 10.16 13.17
C LEU A 62 -20.57 11.02 14.42
N GLU A 63 -20.91 10.50 15.60
CA GLU A 63 -20.73 11.16 16.90
C GLU A 63 -19.25 11.48 17.18
N MET A 64 -18.33 10.62 16.70
CA MET A 64 -16.90 10.69 17.00
C MET A 64 -16.07 11.41 15.94
N SER A 65 -16.69 12.03 14.94
CA SER A 65 -15.95 12.66 13.85
C SER A 65 -15.00 13.79 14.31
N SER A 66 -15.06 14.28 15.55
CA SER A 66 -14.23 15.41 16.01
C SER A 66 -12.72 15.14 16.13
N ASP A 67 -12.28 13.89 16.30
CA ASP A 67 -10.88 13.56 16.61
C ASP A 67 -10.06 13.12 15.39
N THR A 68 -9.05 13.91 15.00
CA THR A 68 -8.20 13.67 13.81
C THR A 68 -6.90 12.92 14.11
N SER A 69 -6.68 12.46 15.34
CA SER A 69 -5.41 11.85 15.75
C SER A 69 -5.08 10.57 14.96
N ASN A 70 -3.78 10.32 14.74
CA ASN A 70 -3.28 9.13 14.04
C ASN A 70 -3.51 7.83 14.82
N ASP A 71 -3.64 7.90 16.14
CA ASP A 71 -3.94 6.77 17.02
C ASP A 71 -5.44 6.61 17.30
N PHE A 72 -6.30 7.37 16.62
CA PHE A 72 -7.76 7.36 16.80
C PHE A 72 -8.35 5.94 16.74
N TRP A 73 -8.05 5.19 15.68
CA TRP A 73 -8.57 3.82 15.51
C TRP A 73 -8.06 2.84 16.59
N CYS A 74 -6.93 3.15 17.23
CA CYS A 74 -6.42 2.37 18.34
C CYS A 74 -7.15 2.71 19.65
N ARG A 75 -7.46 3.99 19.89
CA ARG A 75 -8.17 4.46 21.11
C ARG A 75 -9.64 4.07 21.09
N ILE A 76 -10.32 4.26 19.96
CA ILE A 76 -11.75 3.96 19.80
C ILE A 76 -12.07 2.47 20.00
N ARG A 77 -11.07 1.59 19.90
CA ARG A 77 -11.24 0.16 20.22
C ARG A 77 -11.67 -0.06 21.68
N ASP A 78 -11.24 0.80 22.60
CA ASP A 78 -11.56 0.59 24.01
C ASP A 78 -13.00 1.07 24.33
N GLU A 79 -13.49 2.07 23.60
CA GLU A 79 -14.83 2.67 23.79
C GLU A 79 -15.89 2.03 22.87
N TYR A 80 -15.52 1.72 21.63
CA TYR A 80 -16.32 1.06 20.60
C TYR A 80 -15.55 -0.13 20.00
N PRO A 81 -15.44 -1.25 20.72
CA PRO A 81 -14.59 -2.38 20.34
C PRO A 81 -14.93 -2.99 18.99
N VAL A 82 -16.20 -2.98 18.60
CA VAL A 82 -16.63 -3.50 17.29
C VAL A 82 -16.16 -2.60 16.15
N LEU A 83 -16.35 -1.29 16.28
CA LEU A 83 -15.93 -0.29 15.29
C LEU A 83 -14.41 -0.23 15.17
N GLY A 84 -13.70 -0.13 16.29
CA GLY A 84 -12.24 -0.13 16.31
C GLY A 84 -11.65 -1.41 15.72
N LYS A 85 -12.21 -2.58 16.03
CA LYS A 85 -11.78 -3.86 15.42
C LYS A 85 -12.04 -3.89 13.92
N MET A 86 -13.16 -3.37 13.44
CA MET A 86 -13.47 -3.30 12.02
C MET A 86 -12.48 -2.41 11.27
N ALA A 87 -12.18 -1.22 11.79
CA ALA A 87 -11.21 -0.30 11.21
C ALA A 87 -9.79 -0.88 11.19
N LEU A 88 -9.34 -1.46 12.32
CA LEU A 88 -8.02 -2.09 12.41
C LEU A 88 -7.89 -3.28 11.45
N ASN A 89 -8.92 -4.11 11.30
CA ASN A 89 -8.89 -5.23 10.35
C ASN A 89 -8.72 -4.79 8.90
N ILE A 90 -9.16 -3.58 8.56
CA ILE A 90 -9.00 -3.02 7.21
C ILE A 90 -7.63 -2.33 7.05
N LEU A 91 -7.12 -1.68 8.10
CA LEU A 91 -5.83 -0.98 8.08
C LEU A 91 -4.60 -1.90 8.21
N LEU A 92 -4.68 -2.93 9.03
CA LEU A 92 -3.55 -3.80 9.37
C LEU A 92 -2.99 -4.65 8.20
N PRO A 93 -3.80 -5.21 7.28
CA PRO A 93 -3.28 -6.00 6.16
C PRO A 93 -2.28 -5.22 5.31
N PHE A 94 -2.51 -3.92 5.09
CA PHE A 94 -1.62 -3.07 4.30
C PHE A 94 -0.28 -2.85 5.00
N GLN A 95 -0.30 -2.45 6.27
CA GLN A 95 0.92 -2.15 7.02
C GLN A 95 1.76 -3.42 7.25
N THR A 96 1.13 -4.53 7.60
CA THR A 96 1.83 -5.79 7.87
C THR A 96 2.41 -6.41 6.60
N THR A 97 1.68 -6.39 5.49
CA THR A 97 2.18 -6.92 4.20
C THR A 97 3.34 -6.09 3.68
N TYR A 98 3.22 -4.75 3.66
CA TYR A 98 4.29 -3.86 3.23
C TYR A 98 5.57 -4.03 4.07
N LEU A 99 5.43 -4.10 5.39
CA LEU A 99 6.57 -4.33 6.27
C LEU A 99 7.19 -5.72 6.06
N CYS A 100 6.38 -6.75 5.82
CA CYS A 100 6.87 -8.08 5.46
C CYS A 100 7.62 -8.04 4.12
N GLU A 101 7.09 -7.41 3.09
CA GLU A 101 7.73 -7.25 1.78
C GLU A 101 9.07 -6.51 1.86
N ILE A 102 9.15 -5.41 2.62
CA ILE A 102 10.41 -4.70 2.85
C ILE A 102 11.43 -5.62 3.52
N LYS A 103 11.01 -6.33 4.58
CA LYS A 103 11.89 -7.24 5.32
C LYS A 103 12.39 -8.37 4.42
N PHE A 104 11.51 -8.98 3.64
CA PHE A 104 11.88 -10.03 2.69
C PHE A 104 12.80 -9.50 1.58
N SER A 105 12.51 -8.32 1.04
CA SER A 105 13.34 -7.69 0.01
C SER A 105 14.75 -7.38 0.52
N THR A 106 14.86 -6.86 1.75
CA THR A 106 16.14 -6.57 2.40
C THR A 106 16.92 -7.85 2.70
N TYR A 107 16.23 -8.90 3.17
CA TYR A 107 16.83 -10.21 3.38
C TYR A 107 17.35 -10.81 2.07
N ALA A 108 16.54 -10.80 1.01
CA ALA A 108 16.92 -11.28 -0.31
C ALA A 108 18.13 -10.51 -0.86
N ALA A 109 18.13 -9.18 -0.75
CA ALA A 109 19.25 -8.33 -1.17
C ALA A 109 20.53 -8.65 -0.39
N THR A 110 20.44 -8.86 0.93
CA THR A 110 21.59 -9.22 1.78
C THR A 110 22.14 -10.59 1.40
N LYS A 111 21.26 -11.57 1.16
CA LYS A 111 21.64 -12.93 0.74
C LYS A 111 22.31 -12.94 -0.63
N THR A 112 21.78 -12.21 -1.60
CA THR A 112 22.39 -12.09 -2.94
C THR A 112 23.74 -11.39 -2.86
N LYS A 113 23.86 -10.30 -2.08
CA LYS A 113 25.15 -9.61 -1.87
C LYS A 113 26.19 -10.51 -1.19
N TYR A 114 25.78 -11.34 -0.24
CA TYR A 114 26.68 -12.30 0.41
C TYR A 114 27.16 -13.40 -0.55
N ARG A 115 26.28 -13.92 -1.43
CA ARG A 115 26.64 -14.90 -2.46
C ARG A 115 27.58 -14.35 -3.51
N ASN A 116 27.31 -13.14 -4.02
CA ASN A 116 28.21 -12.45 -4.95
C ASN A 116 29.61 -12.18 -4.38
N ARG A 117 29.76 -12.19 -3.04
CA ARG A 117 31.06 -12.05 -2.35
C ARG A 117 31.78 -13.37 -2.10
N LEU A 118 31.07 -14.51 -2.15
CA LEU A 118 31.65 -15.85 -2.03
C LEU A 118 32.07 -16.41 -3.38
N ASP A 119 31.38 -16.06 -4.46
CA ASP A 119 31.80 -16.37 -5.84
C ASP A 119 32.97 -15.49 -6.34
N ALA A 120 33.38 -14.50 -5.54
CA ALA A 120 34.59 -13.73 -5.79
C ALA A 120 35.78 -14.41 -5.08
N GLU A 121 36.32 -15.48 -5.67
CA GLU A 121 37.69 -15.89 -5.37
C GLU A 121 38.69 -14.80 -5.82
N PRO A 122 39.80 -14.58 -5.10
CA PRO A 122 40.91 -13.77 -5.57
C PRO A 122 41.93 -14.66 -6.31
N ASP A 123 42.26 -14.35 -7.56
CA ASP A 123 43.62 -13.85 -7.81
C ASP A 123 43.88 -13.25 -9.21
N GLU A 124 44.68 -12.18 -9.11
CA GLU A 124 45.51 -11.45 -10.07
C GLU A 124 45.01 -11.02 -11.47
N THR A 125 45.02 -9.69 -11.59
CA THR A 125 45.30 -8.84 -12.76
C THR A 125 44.12 -8.17 -13.48
N SER A 126 44.29 -6.86 -13.57
CA SER A 126 43.73 -5.95 -14.56
C SER A 126 42.38 -5.29 -14.22
N THR A 127 42.51 -4.19 -13.47
CA THR A 127 42.11 -2.83 -13.84
C THR A 127 40.71 -2.60 -14.45
N VAL A 128 40.06 -1.52 -13.95
CA VAL A 128 39.15 -0.56 -14.64
C VAL A 128 37.67 -0.59 -14.21
N PHE A 129 37.31 0.42 -13.38
CA PHE A 129 36.04 1.17 -13.19
C PHE A 129 34.72 0.39 -12.89
N TYR A 130 33.85 0.80 -11.96
CA TYR A 130 33.13 2.09 -11.89
C TYR A 130 32.88 2.60 -10.46
N GLN A 131 32.92 3.93 -10.37
CA GLN A 131 32.71 4.79 -9.20
C GLN A 131 31.27 4.79 -8.65
N THR A 132 31.17 5.02 -7.35
CA THR A 132 30.53 6.23 -6.79
C THR A 132 31.49 6.87 -5.82
#